data_AF-A0A965ER17-F1
#
_entry.id   AF-A0A965ER17-F1
#
_cell.length_a   1.000
_cell.length_b   1.000
_cell.length_c   1.000
_cell.angle_alpha   90.00
_cell.angle_beta   90.00
_cell.angle_gamma   90.00
#
_symmetry.space_group_name_H-M   'P 1'
#
loop_
_entity.id
_entity.type
_entity.pdbx_description
1 polymer ?
#
loop_
_entity_poly.entity_id
_entity_poly.type
_entity_poly.pdbx_seq_one_letter_code
_entity_poly.pdbx_strand_id
1 'polypeptide(L)'
;MDSDFRTEFVRAPSGTKHHPALVLNADYRPLSYYPLSLWSWQDAIKAAYMDRVDIVAEYDDYVSSPTTRIKIPSVVVLKDYIKPQKRVAFTRFNLFLRDEF
;
A
#
# COMPACT_ATOMS: atom_id res chain seq x y z
N MET A 1 7.79 -8.26 -14.98
CA MET A 1 7.72 -9.07 -13.74
C MET A 1 6.86 -8.28 -12.75
N ASP A 2 5.60 -7.98 -13.12
CA ASP A 2 4.83 -6.86 -12.52
C ASP A 2 3.47 -7.29 -11.97
N SER A 3 3.20 -8.59 -11.96
CA SER A 3 1.89 -9.16 -11.63
C SER A 3 1.68 -9.45 -10.15
N ASP A 4 2.74 -9.55 -9.34
CA ASP A 4 2.62 -10.01 -7.95
C ASP A 4 2.14 -8.94 -6.97
N PHE A 5 2.59 -7.68 -7.10
CA PHE A 5 2.23 -6.62 -6.14
C PHE A 5 0.72 -6.45 -5.97
N ARG A 6 -0.05 -6.59 -7.05
CA ARG A 6 -1.48 -6.23 -7.10
C ARG A 6 -2.38 -7.10 -6.23
N THR A 7 -1.99 -8.34 -5.95
CA THR A 7 -2.88 -9.30 -5.27
C THR A 7 -2.70 -9.29 -3.75
N GLU A 8 -1.57 -8.78 -3.25
CA GLU A 8 -1.25 -8.75 -1.82
C GLU A 8 -2.09 -7.72 -1.05
N PHE A 9 -2.33 -6.54 -1.64
CA PHE A 9 -3.06 -5.45 -0.98
C PHE A 9 -4.48 -5.83 -0.51
N VAL A 10 -5.11 -6.79 -1.18
CA VAL A 10 -6.52 -7.16 -0.96
C VAL A 10 -6.66 -8.38 -0.04
N ARG A 11 -5.62 -9.23 0.07
CA ARG A 11 -5.77 -10.59 0.64
C ARG A 11 -5.15 -10.78 2.02
N ALA A 12 -4.37 -9.83 2.55
CA ALA A 12 -3.68 -10.00 3.83
C ALA A 12 -3.94 -8.87 4.85
N PRO A 13 -5.18 -8.72 5.36
CA PRO A 13 -5.51 -7.71 6.37
C PRO A 13 -4.86 -7.97 7.75
N SER A 14 -4.28 -9.16 7.98
CA SER A 14 -3.65 -9.50 9.24
C SER A 14 -2.27 -8.83 9.43
N GLY A 15 -1.53 -8.60 8.35
CA GLY A 15 -0.21 -7.94 8.38
C GLY A 15 -0.27 -6.41 8.52
N THR A 16 -1.43 -5.80 8.27
CA THR A 16 -1.64 -4.34 8.26
C THR A 16 -2.27 -3.81 9.55
N LYS A 17 -2.40 -4.63 10.61
CA LYS A 17 -3.10 -4.22 11.85
C LYS A 17 -2.35 -3.18 12.68
N HIS A 18 -1.03 -3.15 12.57
CA HIS A 18 -0.18 -2.20 13.29
C HIS A 18 0.49 -1.30 12.26
N HIS A 19 0.18 0.00 12.29
CA HIS A 19 0.78 1.04 11.45
C HIS A 19 0.77 0.73 9.94
N PRO A 20 -0.41 0.58 9.31
CA PRO A 20 -0.51 0.34 7.88
C PRO A 20 -0.05 1.55 7.06
N ALA A 21 0.78 1.32 6.04
CA ALA A 21 1.20 2.37 5.12
C ALA A 21 0.26 2.45 3.91
N LEU A 22 -0.31 3.63 3.62
CA LEU A 22 -1.05 3.87 2.40
C LEU A 22 -0.10 3.95 1.21
N VAL A 23 -0.39 3.15 0.17
CA VAL A 23 0.40 3.11 -1.05
C VAL A 23 -0.32 3.86 -2.15
N LEU A 24 0.32 4.90 -2.64
CA LEU A 24 -0.13 5.71 -3.75
C LEU A 24 0.69 5.37 -5.00
N ASN A 25 0.06 5.53 -6.15
CA ASN A 25 0.72 5.47 -7.43
C ASN A 25 1.56 6.75 -7.68
N ALA A 26 2.38 6.76 -8.72
CA ALA A 26 3.27 7.90 -9.05
C ALA A 26 2.52 9.22 -9.33
N ASP A 27 1.22 9.16 -9.61
CA ASP A 27 0.33 10.33 -9.75
C ASP A 27 -0.37 10.72 -8.45
N TYR A 28 0.11 10.22 -7.29
CA TYR A 28 -0.41 10.47 -5.95
C TYR A 28 -1.87 10.01 -5.75
N ARG A 29 -2.37 9.13 -6.62
CA ARG A 29 -3.69 8.50 -6.48
C ARG A 29 -3.57 7.11 -5.88
N PRO A 30 -4.54 6.65 -5.08
CA PRO A 30 -4.51 5.30 -4.55
C PRO A 30 -4.58 4.28 -5.69
N LEU A 31 -3.84 3.17 -5.55
CA LEU A 31 -3.88 2.06 -6.53
C LEU A 31 -5.22 1.34 -6.52
N SER A 32 -5.90 1.34 -5.36
CA SER A 32 -7.24 0.81 -5.17
C SER A 32 -8.00 1.71 -4.20
N TYR A 33 -9.24 2.03 -4.54
CA TYR A 33 -10.13 2.82 -3.68
C TYR A 33 -10.87 1.95 -2.66
N TYR A 34 -11.16 0.69 -2.99
CA TYR A 34 -11.79 -0.25 -2.07
C TYR A 34 -11.47 -1.72 -2.39
N PRO A 35 -10.79 -2.45 -1.49
CA PRO A 35 -10.15 -1.92 -0.27
C PRO A 35 -9.00 -0.97 -0.64
N LEU A 36 -8.65 -0.06 0.26
CA LEU A 36 -7.50 0.83 0.07
C LEU A 36 -6.23 0.01 -0.15
N SER A 37 -5.31 0.51 -0.98
CA SER A 37 -4.00 -0.09 -1.19
C SER A 37 -3.10 0.16 0.01
N LEU A 38 -3.05 -0.81 0.93
CA LEU A 38 -2.25 -0.73 2.16
C LEU A 38 -1.10 -1.74 2.14
N TRP A 39 0.03 -1.33 2.70
CA TRP A 39 1.17 -2.19 3.03
C TRP A 39 1.35 -2.29 4.54
N SER A 40 2.04 -3.35 4.97
CA SER A 40 2.64 -3.36 6.31
C SER A 40 3.74 -2.29 6.37
N TRP A 41 4.01 -1.74 7.55
CA TRP A 41 5.10 -0.78 7.68
C TRP A 41 6.47 -1.40 7.34
N GLN A 42 6.65 -2.71 7.57
CA GLN A 42 7.87 -3.42 7.23
C GLN A 42 8.12 -3.41 5.72
N ASP A 43 7.06 -3.61 4.92
CA ASP A 43 7.16 -3.57 3.46
C ASP A 43 7.36 -2.15 2.95
N ALA A 44 6.76 -1.15 3.60
CA ALA A 44 7.01 0.25 3.27
C ALA A 44 8.47 0.66 3.51
N ILE A 45 9.06 0.29 4.67
CA ILE A 45 10.48 0.55 4.95
C ILE A 45 11.38 -0.19 3.96
N LYS A 46 11.09 -1.46 3.67
CA LYS A 46 11.83 -2.26 2.69
C LYS A 46 11.82 -1.60 1.31
N ALA A 47 10.66 -1.14 0.85
CA ALA A 47 10.51 -0.48 -0.43
C ALA A 47 11.24 0.87 -0.49
N ALA A 48 11.20 1.65 0.60
CA ALA A 48 11.94 2.91 0.70
C ALA A 48 13.45 2.67 0.67
N TYR A 49 13.94 1.65 1.38
CA TYR A 49 15.36 1.29 1.38
C TYR A 49 15.85 0.78 0.02
N MET A 50 14.96 0.12 -0.75
CA MET A 50 15.23 -0.31 -2.13
C MET A 50 15.06 0.80 -3.17
N ASP A 51 14.82 2.04 -2.73
CA ASP A 51 14.60 3.21 -3.59
C ASP A 51 13.40 3.07 -4.55
N ARG A 52 12.40 2.26 -4.20
CA ARG A 52 11.22 2.01 -5.06
C ARG A 52 10.07 2.97 -4.80
N VAL A 53 10.07 3.62 -3.64
CA VAL A 53 9.01 4.53 -3.19
C VAL A 53 9.60 5.76 -2.51
N ASP A 54 8.86 6.86 -2.58
CA ASP A 54 9.11 8.06 -1.81
C ASP A 54 8.17 8.12 -0.60
N ILE A 55 8.68 8.56 0.55
CA ILE A 55 7.90 8.73 1.78
C ILE A 55 7.22 10.09 1.76
N VAL A 56 5.89 10.11 1.85
CA VAL A 56 5.07 11.34 1.86
C VAL A 56 4.71 11.74 3.29
N ALA A 57 4.39 10.75 4.12
CA ALA A 57 4.06 10.97 5.51
C ALA A 57 4.54 9.81 6.37
N GLU A 58 4.75 10.11 7.65
CA GLU A 58 5.27 9.19 8.65
C GLU A 58 4.35 9.23 9.88
N TYR A 59 4.36 8.17 10.67
CA TYR A 59 3.83 8.16 12.02
C TYR A 59 4.81 8.84 13.00
N ASP A 60 4.32 9.20 14.18
CA ASP A 60 5.16 9.68 15.29
C ASP A 60 5.90 8.53 16.02
N ASP A 61 5.62 7.29 15.63
CA ASP A 61 6.26 6.08 16.10
C ASP A 61 7.58 5.79 15.36
N TYR A 62 8.47 5.08 16.05
CA TYR A 62 9.79 4.73 15.53
C TYR A 62 10.06 3.24 15.67
N VAL A 63 10.79 2.71 14.68
CA VAL A 63 11.40 1.38 14.75
C VAL A 63 12.90 1.58 14.98
N SER A 64 13.45 0.80 15.89
CA SER A 64 14.87 0.91 16.28
C SER A 64 15.60 -0.39 16.07
N SER A 65 16.81 -0.30 15.53
CA SER A 65 17.88 -1.26 15.74
C SER A 65 18.87 -0.69 16.76
N PRO A 66 19.88 -1.45 17.21
CA PRO A 66 20.93 -0.92 18.10
C PRO A 66 21.69 0.28 17.54
N THR A 67 21.76 0.44 16.21
CA THR A 67 22.56 1.50 15.55
C THR A 67 21.72 2.50 14.75
N THR A 68 20.44 2.21 14.51
CA THR A 68 19.61 2.97 13.58
C THR A 68 18.23 3.17 14.16
N ARG A 69 17.66 4.35 13.94
CA ARG A 69 16.28 4.67 14.28
C ARG A 69 15.57 5.21 13.04
N ILE A 70 14.43 4.64 12.71
CA ILE A 70 13.68 4.91 11.48
C ILE A 70 12.25 5.27 11.89
N LYS A 71 11.72 6.38 11.36
CA LYS A 71 10.30 6.71 11.52
C LYS A 71 9.46 5.77 10.68
N ILE A 72 8.31 5.36 11.23
CA ILE A 72 7.43 4.43 10.52
C ILE A 72 6.72 5.18 9.39
N PRO A 73 6.84 4.76 8.11
CA PRO A 73 6.11 5.39 7.02
C PRO A 73 4.60 5.15 7.16
N SER A 74 3.80 6.19 6.96
CA SER A 74 2.33 6.11 6.95
C SER A 74 1.74 6.28 5.56
N VAL A 75 2.42 7.03 4.67
CA VAL A 75 2.02 7.19 3.27
C VAL A 75 3.27 7.14 2.38
N VAL A 76 3.24 6.29 1.35
CA VAL A 76 4.31 6.14 0.36
C VAL A 76 3.78 6.26 -1.06
N VAL A 77 4.60 6.78 -1.96
CA VAL A 77 4.31 6.94 -3.39
C VAL A 77 5.26 6.10 -4.20
N LEU A 78 4.72 5.29 -5.13
CA LEU A 78 5.53 4.55 -6.08
C LEU A 78 6.28 5.51 -7.01
N LYS A 79 7.57 5.24 -7.26
CA LYS A 79 8.32 6.01 -8.27
C LYS A 79 7.87 5.69 -9.70
N ASP A 80 7.52 4.43 -9.94
CA ASP A 80 7.05 3.97 -11.24
C ASP A 80 5.52 3.98 -11.33
N TYR A 81 5.00 4.55 -12.42
CA TYR A 81 3.57 4.62 -12.65
C TYR A 81 2.98 3.25 -13.02
N ILE A 82 2.05 2.78 -12.20
CA ILE A 82 1.28 1.57 -12.47
C ILE A 82 -0.03 1.95 -13.17
N LYS A 83 -0.25 1.41 -14.38
CA LYS A 83 -1.53 1.57 -15.10
C LYS A 83 -2.65 0.79 -14.38
N PRO A 84 -3.73 1.46 -13.91
CA PRO A 84 -4.89 0.77 -13.34
C PRO A 84 -5.62 -0.07 -14.38
N GLN A 85 -6.23 -1.19 -13.95
CA GLN A 85 -7.06 -1.99 -14.85
C GLN A 85 -8.39 -1.26 -15.11
N LYS A 86 -8.74 -1.11 -16.40
CA LYS A 86 -10.01 -0.49 -16.81
C LYS A 86 -11.24 -1.36 -16.54
N ARG A 87 -11.05 -2.68 -16.40
CA ARG A 87 -12.14 -3.65 -16.19
C ARG A 87 -12.11 -4.13 -14.75
N VAL A 88 -13.21 -3.89 -14.03
CA VAL A 88 -13.44 -4.47 -12.71
C VAL A 88 -13.81 -5.95 -12.83
N ALA A 89 -13.30 -6.78 -11.92
CA ALA A 89 -13.66 -8.19 -11.89
C ALA A 89 -15.13 -8.37 -11.48
N PHE A 90 -15.87 -9.23 -12.18
CA PHE A 90 -17.25 -9.56 -11.84
C PHE A 90 -17.27 -10.56 -10.68
N THR A 91 -17.22 -10.06 -9.45
CA THR A 91 -17.23 -10.84 -8.22
C THR A 91 -18.46 -10.48 -7.38
N ARG A 92 -18.92 -11.41 -6.54
CA ARG A 92 -20.06 -11.16 -5.62
C ARG A 92 -19.83 -9.93 -4.74
N PHE A 93 -18.60 -9.75 -4.26
CA PHE A 93 -18.21 -8.60 -3.46
C PHE A 93 -18.36 -7.27 -4.24
N ASN A 94 -17.88 -7.19 -5.48
CA ASN A 94 -18.00 -5.99 -6.30
C ASN A 94 -19.45 -5.69 -6.71
N LEU A 95 -20.28 -6.73 -6.86
CA LEU A 95 -21.72 -6.56 -7.07
C LEU A 95 -22.40 -5.96 -5.84
N PHE A 96 -22.13 -6.47 -4.64
CA PHE A 96 -22.69 -5.91 -3.41
C PHE A 96 -22.25 -4.47 -3.16
N LEU A 97 -21.02 -4.11 -3.53
CA LEU A 97 -20.57 -2.71 -3.46
C LEU A 97 -21.35 -1.79 -4.41
N ARG A 98 -21.74 -2.26 -5.60
CA ARG A 98 -22.59 -1.51 -6.52
C ARG A 98 -24.00 -1.35 -5.96
N ASP A 99 -24.51 -2.39 -5.31
CA ASP A 99 -25.88 -2.48 -4.82
C ASP A 99 -26.05 -1.94 -3.37
N GLU A 100 -25.05 -1.22 -2.85
CA GLU A 100 -25.07 -0.50 -1.55
C GLU A 100 -25.35 -1.36 -0.29
N PHE A 101 -25.00 -2.65 -0.34
CA PHE A 101 -25.18 -3.68 0.72
C PHE A 101 -26.62 -4.15 0.99
#